data_AF-A0A0U1NRG5-F1
#
_entry.id   AF-A0A0U1NRG5-F1
#
_cell.length_a   1.000
_cell.length_b   1.000
_cell.length_c   1.000
_cell.angle_alpha   90.00
_cell.angle_beta   90.00
_cell.angle_gamma   90.00
#
_symmetry.space_group_name_H-M   'P 1'
#
loop_
_entity.id
_entity.type
_entity.pdbx_description
1 polymer ?
#
loop_
_entity_poly.entity_id
_entity_poly.type
_entity_poly.pdbx_seq_one_letter_code
_entity_poly.pdbx_strand_id
1 'polypeptide(L)'
;MGQKHEKFIFILPNAKLDYTPKEIETFVSMWNDGQPISAIAEKLYIQKYEVGLLVMHCNLEGFIQHRYGGLRGTKPHKWINRHKGVVK
;
A
#
# COMPACT_ATOMS: atom_id res chain seq x y z
N MET A 1 22.97 -26.39 -14.63
CA MET A 1 22.07 -25.36 -15.17
C MET A 1 22.13 -24.15 -14.24
N GLY A 2 22.84 -23.08 -14.63
CA GLY A 2 22.96 -21.87 -13.80
C GLY A 2 21.73 -20.98 -13.97
N GLN A 3 21.09 -20.58 -12.88
CA GLN A 3 20.05 -19.56 -12.92
C GLN A 3 20.67 -18.24 -13.37
N LYS A 4 20.21 -17.71 -14.50
CA LYS A 4 20.51 -16.33 -14.91
C LYS A 4 19.82 -15.39 -13.94
N HIS A 5 20.60 -14.71 -13.10
CA HIS A 5 20.08 -13.60 -12.30
C HIS A 5 19.89 -12.39 -13.23
N GLU A 6 18.70 -12.24 -13.77
CA GLU A 6 18.30 -10.99 -14.42
C GLU A 6 18.21 -9.89 -13.36
N LYS A 7 18.98 -8.81 -13.56
CA LYS A 7 18.89 -7.61 -12.72
C LYS A 7 17.68 -6.81 -13.15
N PHE A 8 16.67 -6.74 -12.29
CA PHE A 8 15.55 -5.82 -12.45
C PHE A 8 15.88 -4.49 -11.76
N ILE A 9 15.90 -3.40 -12.53
CA ILE A 9 16.07 -2.04 -12.02
C ILE A 9 14.66 -1.42 -11.95
N PHE A 10 14.22 -1.08 -10.74
CA PHE A 10 13.01 -0.28 -10.55
C PHE A 10 13.37 1.20 -10.59
N ILE A 11 12.94 1.89 -11.65
CA ILE A 11 13.02 3.35 -11.74
C ILE A 11 11.68 3.89 -11.25
N LEU A 12 11.71 4.62 -10.14
CA LEU A 12 10.54 5.23 -9.52
C LEU A 12 10.66 6.76 -9.61
N PRO A 13 10.50 7.35 -10.80
CA PRO A 13 10.66 8.79 -10.95
C PRO A 13 9.55 9.50 -10.17
N ASN A 14 9.94 10.46 -9.33
CA ASN A 14 9.04 11.27 -8.50
C ASN A 14 8.31 10.50 -7.39
N ALA A 15 8.85 9.37 -6.92
CA ALA A 15 8.30 8.72 -5.74
C ALA A 15 8.59 9.56 -4.48
N LYS A 16 7.53 9.92 -3.73
CA LYS A 16 7.61 10.45 -2.39
C LYS A 16 8.06 9.33 -1.44
N LEU A 17 9.26 9.50 -0.88
CA LEU A 17 9.87 8.57 0.08
C LEU A 17 10.16 9.23 1.42
N ASP A 18 9.96 10.55 1.51
CA ASP A 18 10.06 11.38 2.70
C ASP A 18 8.66 11.55 3.33
N TYR A 19 8.38 10.71 4.33
CA TYR A 19 7.13 10.76 5.08
C TYR A 19 7.33 11.48 6.41
N THR A 20 6.47 12.46 6.68
CA THR A 20 6.44 13.11 7.99
C THR A 20 5.88 12.15 9.05
N PRO A 21 6.23 12.31 10.34
CA PRO A 21 5.67 11.47 11.41
C PRO A 21 4.14 11.40 11.40
N LYS A 22 3.47 12.53 11.11
CA LYS A 22 2.01 12.61 11.02
C LYS A 22 1.43 11.79 9.86
N GLU A 23 2.14 11.72 8.73
CA GLU A 23 1.72 10.89 7.60
C GLU A 23 1.89 9.40 7.92
N ILE A 24 2.96 9.04 8.62
CA ILE A 24 3.16 7.67 9.13
C ILE A 24 2.05 7.31 10.12
N GLU A 25 1.74 8.18 11.09
CA GLU A 25 0.63 7.97 12.03
C GLU A 25 -0.72 7.80 11.31
N THR A 26 -0.99 8.65 10.31
CA THR A 26 -2.21 8.57 9.49
C THR A 26 -2.27 7.24 8.74
N PHE A 27 -1.15 6.82 8.14
CA PHE A 27 -1.02 5.54 7.47
C PHE A 27 -1.29 4.37 8.43
N VAL A 28 -0.61 4.32 9.59
CA VAL A 28 -0.74 3.24 10.58
C VAL A 28 -2.18 3.15 11.09
N SER A 29 -2.80 4.29 11.40
CA SER A 29 -4.20 4.36 11.83
C SER A 29 -5.14 3.75 10.79
N MET A 30 -5.04 4.17 9.52
CA MET A 30 -5.87 3.64 8.44
C MET A 30 -5.56 2.18 8.11
N TRP A 31 -4.30 1.76 8.24
CA TRP A 31 -3.88 0.37 8.06
C TRP A 31 -4.54 -0.53 9.11
N ASN A 32 -4.50 -0.13 10.38
CA ASN A 32 -5.12 -0.90 11.46
C ASN A 32 -6.65 -0.87 11.39
N ASP A 33 -7.24 0.20 10.86
CA ASP A 33 -8.68 0.30 10.58
C ASP A 33 -9.14 -0.57 9.39
N GLY A 34 -8.21 -1.25 8.69
CA GLY A 34 -8.54 -2.16 7.59
C GLY A 34 -8.84 -1.46 6.26
N GLN A 35 -8.46 -0.20 6.10
CA GLN A 35 -8.63 0.55 4.85
C GLN A 35 -7.73 -0.01 3.73
N PRO A 36 -8.21 -0.16 2.48
CA PRO A 36 -7.36 -0.53 1.35
C PRO A 36 -6.30 0.54 1.07
N ILE A 37 -5.17 0.13 0.48
CA ILE A 37 -4.11 1.07 0.09
C ILE A 37 -4.57 2.13 -0.91
N SER A 38 -5.66 1.90 -1.66
CA SER A 38 -6.27 2.92 -2.51
C SER A 38 -6.90 4.06 -1.73
N ALA A 39 -7.55 3.76 -0.61
CA ALA A 39 -8.10 4.78 0.29
C ALA A 39 -6.98 5.58 0.96
N ILE A 40 -5.91 4.88 1.35
CA ILE A 40 -4.76 5.49 2.01
C ILE A 40 -3.99 6.39 1.03
N ALA A 41 -3.80 5.94 -0.22
CA ALA A 41 -3.21 6.72 -1.30
C ALA A 41 -3.98 8.03 -1.53
N GLU A 42 -5.31 7.95 -1.63
CA GLU A 42 -6.19 9.12 -1.74
C GLU A 42 -6.05 10.07 -0.54
N LYS A 43 -5.94 9.52 0.68
CA LYS A 43 -5.82 10.34 1.90
C LYS A 43 -4.49 11.08 1.99
N LEU A 44 -3.40 10.44 1.57
CA LEU A 44 -2.04 10.97 1.64
C LEU A 44 -1.61 11.73 0.37
N TYR A 45 -2.49 11.80 -0.64
CA TYR A 45 -2.20 12.40 -1.95
C TYR A 45 -0.97 11.82 -2.63
N ILE A 46 -0.84 10.48 -2.59
CA ILE A 46 0.25 9.71 -3.20
C ILE A 46 -0.32 8.59 -4.08
N GLN A 47 0.56 7.96 -4.87
CA GLN A 47 0.29 6.81 -5.69
C GLN A 47 0.20 5.53 -4.85
N LYS A 48 -0.56 4.54 -5.37
CA LYS A 48 -0.77 3.26 -4.68
C LYS A 48 0.52 2.47 -4.48
N TYR A 49 1.47 2.55 -5.42
CA TYR A 49 2.75 1.87 -5.28
C TYR A 49 3.61 2.50 -4.18
N GLU A 50 3.49 3.82 -3.95
CA GLU A 50 4.17 4.52 -2.86
C GLU A 50 3.63 4.08 -1.50
N VAL A 51 2.30 3.91 -1.39
CA VAL A 51 1.71 3.24 -0.21
C VAL A 51 2.25 1.83 -0.04
N GLY A 52 2.46 1.09 -1.14
CA GLY A 52 3.10 -0.22 -1.10
C GLY A 52 4.51 -0.19 -0.50
N LEU A 53 5.32 0.81 -0.86
CA LEU A 53 6.65 1.03 -0.28
C LEU A 53 6.55 1.44 1.20
N LEU A 54 5.58 2.27 1.55
CA LEU A 54 5.30 2.66 2.94
C LEU A 54 4.89 1.46 3.79
N VAL A 55 4.10 0.53 3.25
CA VAL A 55 3.79 -0.75 3.91
C VAL A 55 5.06 -1.54 4.19
N MET A 56 5.97 -1.66 3.21
CA MET A 56 7.23 -2.38 3.41
C MET A 56 8.09 -1.71 4.49
N HIS A 57 8.27 -0.38 4.40
CA HIS A 57 9.03 0.38 5.38
C HIS A 57 8.44 0.21 6.79
N CYS A 58 7.15 0.47 6.97
CA CYS A 58 6.51 0.38 8.27
C CYS A 58 6.46 -1.04 8.83
N ASN A 59 6.47 -2.08 7.99
CA ASN A 59 6.57 -3.45 8.45
C ASN A 59 7.98 -3.81 8.91
N LEU A 60 9.01 -3.38 8.16
CA LEU A 60 10.42 -3.58 8.53
C LEU A 60 10.78 -2.86 9.84
N GLU A 61 10.25 -1.66 10.05
CA GLU A 61 10.42 -0.89 11.28
C GLU A 61 9.50 -1.35 12.43
N GLY A 62 8.61 -2.32 12.19
CA GLY A 62 7.72 -2.86 13.22
C GLY A 62 6.52 -1.98 13.59
N PHE A 63 6.26 -0.88 12.87
CA PHE A 63 5.08 -0.03 13.06
C PHE A 63 3.78 -0.74 12.70
N ILE A 64 3.83 -1.70 11.77
CA ILE A 64 2.67 -2.50 11.37
C ILE A 64 3.00 -3.98 11.24
N GLN A 65 1.97 -4.81 11.38
CA GLN A 65 2.00 -6.23 11.07
C GLN A 65 1.23 -6.52 9.78
N HIS A 66 1.49 -7.70 9.20
CA HIS A 66 0.63 -8.24 8.16
C HIS A 66 -0.81 -8.37 8.69
N ARG A 67 -1.79 -7.98 7.87
CA ARG A 67 -3.22 -7.99 8.22
C ARG A 67 -4.04 -8.83 7.25
N TYR A 68 -5.18 -9.33 7.73
CA TYR A 68 -6.18 -9.98 6.88
C TYR A 68 -6.64 -9.01 5.76
N GLY A 69 -6.74 -9.51 4.53
CA GLY A 69 -7.01 -8.69 3.33
C GLY A 69 -5.80 -7.95 2.74
N GLY A 70 -4.65 -7.93 3.43
CA GLY A 70 -3.39 -7.38 2.92
C GLY A 70 -3.52 -5.97 2.37
N LEU A 71 -3.02 -5.73 1.14
CA LEU A 71 -3.13 -4.43 0.47
C LEU A 71 -4.57 -4.04 0.12
N ARG A 72 -5.46 -5.04 -0.08
CA ARG A 72 -6.88 -4.80 -0.37
C ARG A 72 -7.67 -4.36 0.87
N GLY A 73 -7.10 -4.50 2.06
CA GLY A 73 -7.80 -4.23 3.31
C GLY A 73 -9.04 -5.11 3.50
N THR A 74 -9.83 -4.78 4.50
CA THR A 74 -11.08 -5.48 4.85
C THR A 74 -12.31 -4.61 4.61
N LYS A 75 -12.13 -3.29 4.46
CA LYS A 75 -13.22 -2.35 4.22
C LYS A 75 -13.46 -2.11 2.72
N PRO A 76 -14.73 -1.95 2.31
CA PRO A 76 -15.05 -1.58 0.93
C PRO A 76 -14.55 -0.16 0.65
N HIS A 77 -13.89 0.01 -0.49
CA HIS A 77 -13.55 1.32 -1.05
C HIS A 77 -14.16 1.46 -2.44
N LYS A 78 -14.36 2.71 -2.89
CA LYS A 78 -15.19 3.08 -4.06
C LYS A 78 -14.93 2.24 -5.32
N TRP A 79 -13.72 1.73 -5.50
CA TRP A 79 -13.34 0.87 -6.63
C TRP A 79 -13.67 -0.63 -6.45
N ILE A 80 -13.67 -1.15 -5.22
CA ILE A 80 -14.05 -2.55 -4.93
C ILE A 80 -15.53 -2.79 -5.27
N ASN A 81 -16.38 -1.79 -5.03
CA ASN A 81 -17.81 -1.91 -5.32
C ASN A 81 -18.16 -1.85 -6.82
N ARG A 82 -17.26 -1.33 -7.67
CA ARG A 82 -17.50 -1.23 -9.13
C ARG A 82 -17.45 -2.59 -9.85
N HIS A 83 -16.77 -3.58 -9.28
CA HIS A 83 -16.65 -4.93 -9.86
C HIS A 83 -17.52 -5.99 -9.16
N LYS A 84 -18.21 -5.64 -8.07
CA LYS A 84 -19.17 -6.56 -7.42
C LYS A 84 -20.47 -6.77 -8.22
N GLY A 85 -20.68 -6.04 -9.31
CA GLY A 85 -21.81 -6.20 -10.24
C GLY A 85 -21.49 -6.95 -11.54
N VAL A 86 -20.28 -7.51 -11.68
CA VAL A 86 -19.85 -8.23 -12.91
C VAL A 86 -19.51 -9.67 -12.57
N VAL A 87 -20.46 -10.39 -11.99
CA VAL A 87 -20.51 -11.85 -12.08
C VAL A 87 -21.98 -12.19 -12.33
N LYS A 88 -22.31 -12.45 -13.60
CA LYS A 88 -23.51 -13.21 -13.99
C LYS A 88 -23.13 -14.68 -14.03
#